data_AF-A0A9J6FJU6-F1
#
_entry.id   AF-A0A9J6FJU6-F1
#
_cell.length_a   1.000
_cell.length_b   1.000
_cell.length_c   1.000
_cell.angle_alpha   90.00
_cell.angle_beta   90.00
_cell.angle_gamma   90.00
#
_symmetry.space_group_name_H-M   'P 1'
#
loop_
_entity.id
_entity.type
_entity.pdbx_description
1 polymer ?
#
loop_
_entity_poly.entity_id
_entity_poly.type
_entity_poly.pdbx_seq_one_letter_code
_entity_poly.pdbx_strand_id
1 'polypeptide(L)'
;MDAVKLRERFERYRHIKDLRIAKEILEQGEEELFQNEHPQPLHYPLSPKGVAYGREVASPDWVLDYWHPLEKAQYPEYFARREQRKKEYVEIVARLHPAAKARGH
;
A
#
# COMPACT_ATOMS: atom_id res chain seq x y z
N MET A 1 -25.59 17.34 -5.90
CA MET A 1 -25.60 16.88 -7.31
C MET A 1 -25.78 15.37 -7.32
N ASP A 2 -26.65 14.84 -8.19
CA ASP A 2 -26.79 13.39 -8.37
C ASP A 2 -25.55 12.80 -9.05
N ALA A 3 -25.06 11.65 -8.57
CA ALA A 3 -23.86 11.00 -9.12
C ALA A 3 -23.97 10.71 -10.63
N VAL A 4 -25.19 10.42 -11.11
CA VAL A 4 -25.46 10.15 -12.53
C VAL A 4 -25.22 11.40 -13.41
N LYS A 5 -25.65 12.58 -12.95
CA LYS A 5 -25.46 13.85 -13.68
C LYS A 5 -23.98 14.23 -13.78
N LEU A 6 -23.22 13.98 -12.71
CA LEU A 6 -21.77 14.21 -12.71
C LEU A 6 -21.08 13.28 -13.71
N ARG A 7 -21.46 12.00 -13.72
CA ARG A 7 -20.91 11.03 -14.70
C ARG A 7 -21.22 11.45 -16.14
N GLU A 8 -22.43 11.92 -16.41
CA GLU A 8 -22.82 12.41 -17.73
C GLU A 8 -21.92 13.58 -18.20
N ARG A 9 -21.57 14.52 -17.31
CA ARG A 9 -20.62 15.60 -17.61
C ARG A 9 -19.27 15.06 -18.08
N PHE A 10 -18.73 14.05 -17.40
CA PHE A 10 -17.47 13.41 -17.80
C PHE A 10 -17.59 12.71 -19.17
N GLU A 11 -18.72 12.03 -19.46
CA GLU A 11 -18.91 11.36 -20.75
C GLU A 11 -18.95 12.35 -21.93
N ARG A 12 -19.48 13.58 -21.75
CA ARG A 12 -19.52 14.61 -22.82
C ARG A 12 -18.13 15.00 -23.33
N TYR A 13 -17.11 14.98 -22.46
CA TYR A 13 -15.74 15.38 -22.79
C TYR A 13 -14.80 14.20 -23.10
N ARG A 14 -15.31 12.95 -23.07
CA ARG A 14 -14.52 11.72 -23.22
C ARG A 14 -13.74 11.60 -24.53
N HIS A 15 -14.24 12.21 -25.61
CA HIS A 15 -13.70 12.05 -26.97
C HIS A 15 -12.86 13.25 -27.45
N ILE A 16 -12.44 14.15 -26.55
CA ILE A 16 -11.53 15.25 -26.89
C ILE A 16 -10.17 14.67 -27.28
N LYS A 17 -9.68 15.05 -28.47
CA LYS A 17 -8.37 14.61 -28.99
C LYS A 17 -7.25 15.63 -28.73
N ASP A 18 -7.57 16.91 -28.58
CA ASP A 18 -6.57 17.94 -28.29
C ASP A 18 -6.24 17.94 -26.80
N LEU A 19 -4.99 17.59 -26.48
CA LEU A 19 -4.51 17.52 -25.10
C LEU A 19 -4.47 18.89 -24.40
N ARG A 20 -4.34 19.99 -25.15
CA ARG A 20 -4.33 21.35 -24.57
C ARG A 20 -5.70 21.68 -24.00
N ILE A 21 -6.75 21.39 -24.77
CA ILE A 21 -8.14 21.58 -24.35
C ILE A 21 -8.49 20.62 -23.20
N ALA A 22 -8.03 19.37 -23.28
CA ALA A 22 -8.26 18.40 -22.20
C ALA A 22 -7.62 18.84 -20.88
N LYS A 23 -6.41 19.41 -20.94
CA LYS A 23 -5.71 19.96 -19.77
C LYS A 23 -6.46 21.17 -19.18
N GLU A 24 -6.91 22.10 -20.02
CA GLU A 24 -7.66 23.27 -19.56
C GLU A 24 -8.96 22.87 -18.84
N ILE A 25 -9.71 21.90 -19.39
CA ILE A 25 -10.93 21.37 -18.76
C ILE A 25 -10.62 20.65 -17.45
N LEU A 26 -9.48 19.95 -17.36
CA LEU A 26 -9.03 19.30 -16.12
C LEU A 26 -8.75 20.34 -15.03
N GLU A 27 -7.99 21.40 -15.36
CA GLU A 27 -7.68 22.48 -14.41
C GLU A 27 -8.95 23.17 -13.91
N GLN A 28 -9.90 23.47 -14.80
CA GLN A 28 -11.20 24.03 -14.43
C GLN A 28 -12.01 23.08 -13.51
N GLY A 29 -11.95 21.77 -13.76
CA GLY A 29 -12.63 20.76 -12.95
C GLY A 29 -12.01 20.59 -11.56
N GLU A 30 -10.68 20.66 -11.46
CA GLU A 30 -9.96 20.65 -10.17
C GLU A 30 -10.27 21.89 -9.34
N GLU A 31 -10.35 23.06 -9.96
CA GLU A 31 -10.74 24.30 -9.27
C GLU A 31 -12.20 24.26 -8.82
N GLU A 32 -13.13 23.79 -9.67
CA GLU A 32 -14.53 23.57 -9.26
C GLU A 32 -14.62 22.61 -8.05
N LEU A 33 -13.85 21.51 -8.07
CA LEU A 33 -13.81 20.55 -6.96
C LEU A 33 -13.29 21.22 -5.70
N PHE A 34 -12.19 21.96 -5.76
CA PHE A 34 -11.59 22.64 -4.61
C PHE A 34 -12.55 23.63 -3.95
N GLN A 35 -13.30 24.41 -4.73
CA GLN A 35 -14.25 25.40 -4.21
C GLN A 35 -15.51 24.75 -3.59
N ASN A 36 -15.90 23.56 -4.06
CA ASN A 36 -17.14 22.89 -3.66
C ASN A 36 -16.92 21.66 -2.77
N GLU A 37 -15.66 21.31 -2.44
CA GLU A 37 -15.36 20.15 -1.61
C GLU A 37 -16.00 20.31 -0.23
N HIS A 38 -16.56 19.21 0.29
CA HIS A 38 -17.12 19.22 1.63
C HIS A 38 -15.99 19.41 2.68
N PRO A 39 -16.13 20.30 3.67
CA PRO A 39 -15.07 20.56 4.65
C PRO A 39 -14.57 19.33 5.43
N GLN A 40 -15.40 18.29 5.55
CA GLN A 40 -15.06 17.04 6.23
C GLN A 40 -15.36 15.82 5.34
N PRO A 41 -14.52 15.52 4.33
CA PRO A 41 -14.76 14.41 3.43
C PRO A 41 -14.86 13.06 4.17
N LEU A 42 -15.67 12.16 3.67
CA LEU A 42 -15.75 10.81 4.20
C LEU A 42 -14.44 10.07 3.95
N HIS A 43 -13.78 9.63 5.02
CA HIS A 43 -12.60 8.78 4.95
C HIS A 43 -12.93 7.38 5.45
N TYR A 44 -12.53 6.36 4.68
CA TYR A 44 -12.67 4.97 5.13
C TYR A 44 -11.82 4.72 6.37
N PRO A 45 -12.26 3.89 7.34
CA PRO A 45 -11.60 3.78 8.63
C PRO A 45 -10.11 3.44 8.58
N LEU A 46 -9.69 2.57 7.66
CA LEU A 46 -8.29 2.13 7.51
C LEU A 46 -7.49 2.93 6.47
N SER A 47 -8.11 3.92 5.83
CA SER A 47 -7.40 4.83 4.92
C SER A 47 -6.51 5.80 5.72
N PRO A 48 -5.46 6.42 5.15
CA PRO A 48 -4.54 7.31 5.87
C PRO A 48 -5.18 8.44 6.69
N LYS A 49 -6.34 8.94 6.27
CA LYS A 49 -7.11 9.98 6.98
C LYS A 49 -8.30 9.43 7.78
N GLY A 50 -8.40 8.10 7.86
CA GLY A 50 -9.46 7.39 8.55
C GLY A 50 -9.23 7.31 10.05
N VAL A 51 -10.33 7.14 10.81
CA VAL A 51 -10.31 7.08 12.27
C VAL A 51 -9.55 5.88 12.85
N ALA A 52 -9.38 4.80 12.09
CA ALA A 52 -8.70 3.57 12.51
C ALA A 52 -7.37 3.37 11.78
N TYR A 53 -6.84 4.40 11.11
CA TYR A 53 -5.55 4.32 10.44
C TYR A 53 -4.43 4.03 11.44
N GLY A 54 -3.62 3.01 11.17
CA GLY A 54 -2.53 2.62 12.06
C GLY A 54 -2.97 2.14 13.45
N ARG A 55 -4.26 1.81 13.64
CA ARG A 55 -4.77 1.31 14.93
C ARG A 55 -4.07 0.02 15.36
N GLU A 56 -3.73 -0.84 14.40
CA GLU A 56 -2.95 -2.05 14.63
C GLU A 56 -1.53 -1.84 14.12
N VAL A 57 -0.56 -1.94 15.03
CA VAL A 57 0.86 -1.90 14.69
C VAL A 57 1.35 -3.33 14.58
N ALA A 58 1.58 -3.79 13.35
CA ALA A 58 2.17 -5.10 13.12
C ALA A 58 3.64 -5.10 13.59
N SER A 59 3.97 -5.95 14.56
CA SER A 59 5.35 -6.18 14.95
C SER A 59 6.09 -6.92 13.83
N PRO A 60 7.31 -6.53 13.47
CA PRO A 60 8.03 -7.21 12.41
C PRO A 60 8.45 -8.63 12.84
N ASP A 61 8.43 -9.58 11.91
CA ASP A 61 8.63 -11.02 12.20
C ASP A 61 9.93 -11.31 12.94
N TRP A 62 11.02 -10.59 12.64
CA TRP A 62 12.33 -10.80 13.25
C TRP A 62 12.35 -10.61 14.78
N VAL A 63 11.34 -9.95 15.38
CA VAL A 63 11.22 -9.81 16.84
C VAL A 63 11.13 -11.18 17.52
N LEU A 64 10.54 -12.18 16.87
CA LEU A 64 10.41 -13.54 17.40
C LEU A 64 11.77 -14.27 17.53
N ASP A 65 12.84 -13.75 16.93
CA ASP A 65 14.18 -14.30 17.11
C ASP A 65 14.76 -14.03 18.50
N TYR A 66 14.31 -12.97 19.16
CA TYR A 66 14.79 -12.56 20.48
C TYR A 66 14.07 -13.27 21.64
N TRP A 67 13.05 -14.08 21.37
CA TRP A 67 12.31 -14.81 22.40
C TRP A 67 13.21 -15.80 23.16
N HIS A 68 12.92 -15.99 24.45
CA HIS A 68 13.68 -16.93 25.28
C HIS A 68 13.42 -18.37 24.80
N PRO A 69 14.40 -19.29 24.84
CA PRO A 69 14.20 -20.67 24.37
C PRO A 69 13.00 -21.41 24.99
N LEU A 70 12.68 -21.11 26.26
CA LEU A 70 11.49 -21.68 26.91
C LEU A 70 10.17 -21.19 26.29
N GLU A 71 10.10 -19.92 25.88
CA GLU A 71 8.93 -19.35 25.19
C GLU A 71 8.79 -19.93 23.78
N LYS A 72 9.92 -20.15 23.10
CA LYS A 72 9.94 -20.83 21.80
C LYS A 72 9.52 -22.29 21.89
N ALA A 73 9.93 -22.98 22.96
CA ALA A 73 9.59 -24.38 23.21
C ALA A 73 8.07 -24.62 23.39
N GLN A 74 7.30 -23.58 23.73
CA GLN A 74 5.84 -23.64 23.78
C GLN A 74 5.20 -23.80 22.39
N TYR A 75 5.91 -23.40 21.32
CA TYR A 75 5.40 -23.41 19.95
C TYR A 75 6.34 -24.17 18.98
N PRO A 76 6.59 -25.48 19.22
CA PRO A 76 7.65 -26.22 18.53
C PRO A 76 7.43 -26.30 17.01
N GLU A 77 6.19 -26.57 16.56
CA GLU A 77 5.87 -26.68 15.13
C GLU A 77 6.01 -25.35 14.39
N TYR A 78 5.64 -24.24 15.04
CA TYR A 78 5.74 -22.90 14.46
C TYR A 78 7.20 -22.52 14.23
N PHE A 79 8.06 -22.66 15.25
CA PHE A 79 9.47 -22.32 15.13
C PHE A 79 10.23 -23.26 14.18
N ALA A 80 9.90 -24.56 14.13
CA ALA A 80 10.48 -25.49 13.15
C ALA A 80 10.17 -25.06 11.70
N ARG A 81 8.91 -24.71 11.42
CA ARG A 81 8.51 -24.18 10.10
C ARG A 81 9.17 -22.85 9.77
N ARG A 82 9.36 -21.99 10.77
CA ARG A 82 10.01 -20.68 10.61
C ARG A 82 11.48 -20.83 10.23
N GLU A 83 12.22 -21.72 10.88
CA GLU A 83 13.62 -22.01 10.52
C GLU A 83 13.77 -22.56 9.09
N GLN A 84 12.82 -23.36 8.62
CA GLN A 84 12.78 -23.79 7.22
C GLN A 84 12.63 -22.59 6.27
N ARG A 85 11.65 -21.71 6.52
CA ARG A 85 11.41 -20.51 5.68
C ARG A 85 12.59 -19.55 5.67
N LYS A 86 13.32 -19.41 6.78
CA LYS A 86 14.54 -18.60 6.83
C LYS A 86 15.62 -19.11 5.88
N LYS A 87 15.80 -20.43 5.79
CA LYS A 87 16.74 -21.06 4.84
C LYS A 87 16.31 -20.80 3.39
N GLU A 88 15.03 -21.03 3.10
CA GLU A 88 14.45 -20.75 1.77
C GLU A 88 14.64 -19.28 1.36
N TYR A 89 14.47 -18.35 2.30
CA TYR A 89 14.69 -16.93 2.07
C TYR A 89 16.15 -16.61 1.70
N VAL A 90 17.13 -17.17 2.43
CA VAL A 90 18.56 -17.00 2.13
C VAL A 90 18.89 -17.53 0.72
N GLU A 91 18.32 -18.67 0.34
CA GLU A 91 18.50 -19.23 -1.01
C GLU A 91 17.88 -18.33 -2.10
N ILE A 92 16.68 -17.80 -1.86
CA ILE A 92 16.00 -16.87 -2.77
C ILE A 92 16.82 -15.59 -2.94
N VAL A 93 17.29 -15.00 -1.85
CA VAL A 93 18.13 -13.79 -1.87
C VAL A 93 19.42 -14.05 -2.63
N ALA A 94 20.10 -15.17 -2.37
CA ALA A 94 21.32 -15.54 -3.09
C ALA A 94 21.08 -15.74 -4.60
N ARG A 95 19.91 -16.23 -5.00
CA ARG A 95 19.51 -16.40 -6.40
C ARG A 95 19.22 -15.06 -7.08
N LEU A 96 18.49 -14.16 -6.41
CA LEU A 96 18.11 -12.86 -6.96
C LEU A 96 19.29 -11.87 -7.00
N HIS A 97 20.26 -12.02 -6.10
CA HIS A 97 21.40 -11.11 -5.96
C HIS A 97 22.77 -11.81 -6.14
N PRO A 98 23.08 -12.34 -7.34
CA PRO A 98 24.32 -13.09 -7.59
C PRO A 98 25.58 -12.21 -7.49
N ALA A 99 25.48 -10.90 -7.79
CA ALA A 99 26.60 -9.96 -7.76
C ALA A 99 27.07 -9.57 -6.35
N ALA A 100 26.26 -9.80 -5.31
CA ALA A 100 26.65 -9.65 -3.91
C ALA A 100 27.48 -10.86 -3.43
N LYS A 101 27.21 -12.05 -3.99
CA LYS A 101 27.95 -13.30 -3.69
C LYS A 101 29.39 -13.28 -4.23
N ALA A 102 29.64 -12.57 -5.33
CA ALA A 102 30.97 -12.46 -5.95
C ALA A 102 31.91 -11.46 -5.23
N ARG A 103 31.36 -10.58 -4.39
CA ARG A 103 32.11 -9.62 -3.57
C ARG A 103 32.16 -10.12 -2.13
N GLY A 104 32.79 -11.29 -1.94
CA GLY A 104 33.08 -11.79 -0.61
C GLY A 104 34.13 -10.91 0.08
N HIS A 105 33.80 -10.41 1.27
CA HIS A 105 34.79 -10.16 2.31
C HIS A 105 35.04 -11.47 3.05
#